data_AF-A0A3S4W3V4-F1
#
_entry.id   AF-A0A3S4W3V4-F1
#
_cell.length_a   1.000
_cell.length_b   1.000
_cell.length_c   1.000
_cell.angle_alpha   90.00
_cell.angle_beta   90.00
_cell.angle_gamma   90.00
#
_symmetry.space_group_name_H-M   'P 1'
#
loop_
_entity.id
_entity.type
_entity.pdbx_description
1 polymer ?
#
loop_
_entity_poly.entity_id
_entity_poly.type
_entity_poly.pdbx_seq_one_letter_code
_entity_poly.pdbx_strand_id
1 'polypeptide(L)'
;MEELSQSVYVKRTQKDYSLSLKLQIVQEIEAGRLEIKECTKKYGIQSHSTVLIWLRKYGNFDWDNQIPHSMQKTPEQRIMELEVEVKLLEKQKALLEREAYIADKKVIFFDMMINIAESEYQIDVRKNSAAVQSITSAEQKKKL
;
A
#
# COMPACT_ATOMS: atom_id res chain seq x y z
N MET A 1 17.60 -38.28 30.75
CA MET A 1 17.19 -39.42 29.90
C MET A 1 16.22 -38.87 28.88
N GLU A 2 16.72 -38.52 27.70
CA GLU A 2 15.89 -38.13 26.57
C GLU A 2 15.53 -39.40 25.80
N GLU A 3 14.29 -39.87 26.00
CA GLU A 3 13.69 -40.96 25.23
C GLU A 3 13.50 -40.45 23.79
N LEU A 4 14.49 -40.72 22.93
CA LEU A 4 14.38 -40.55 21.50
C LEU A 4 13.37 -41.58 20.98
N SER A 5 12.10 -41.17 20.90
CA SER A 5 11.03 -41.97 20.30
C SER A 5 11.38 -42.24 18.83
N GLN A 6 11.96 -43.41 18.56
CA GLN A 6 12.25 -43.87 17.22
C GLN A 6 10.94 -43.86 16.43
N SER A 7 10.85 -43.00 15.40
CA SER A 7 9.68 -42.98 14.52
C SER A 7 9.68 -44.27 13.69
N VAL A 8 9.03 -45.31 14.21
CA VAL A 8 8.88 -46.57 13.49
C VAL A 8 8.09 -46.29 12.22
N TYR A 9 8.73 -46.50 11.06
CA TYR A 9 8.08 -46.35 9.77
C TYR A 9 7.02 -47.45 9.60
N VAL A 10 5.76 -47.08 9.76
CA VAL A 10 4.63 -47.98 9.53
C VAL A 10 4.31 -48.02 8.04
N LYS A 11 4.43 -49.20 7.42
CA LYS A 11 4.05 -49.39 6.01
C LYS A 11 2.56 -49.11 5.84
N ARG A 12 2.22 -48.34 4.80
CA ARG A 12 0.82 -48.11 4.39
C ARG A 12 0.25 -49.42 3.85
N THR A 13 -0.94 -49.79 4.33
CA THR A 13 -1.70 -50.96 3.87
C THR A 13 -2.89 -50.52 3.03
N GLN A 14 -3.52 -51.39 2.26
CA GLN A 14 -4.80 -51.06 1.64
C GLN A 14 -5.88 -50.99 2.72
N LYS A 15 -6.60 -49.88 2.81
CA LYS A 15 -7.66 -49.67 3.80
C LYS A 15 -8.86 -49.03 3.12
N ASP A 16 -10.01 -49.70 3.19
CA ASP A 16 -11.26 -49.19 2.65
C ASP A 16 -12.01 -48.39 3.71
N TYR A 17 -12.40 -47.18 3.34
CA TYR A 17 -13.18 -46.28 4.20
C TYR A 17 -14.61 -46.20 3.68
N SER A 18 -15.58 -46.44 4.57
CA SER A 18 -17.00 -46.32 4.24
C SER A 18 -17.37 -44.90 3.85
N LEU A 19 -18.43 -44.73 3.05
CA LEU A 19 -18.87 -43.41 2.62
C LEU A 19 -19.33 -42.54 3.82
N SER A 20 -20.03 -43.14 4.79
CA SER A 20 -20.48 -42.45 6.00
C SER A 20 -19.32 -41.83 6.78
N LEU A 21 -18.22 -42.57 6.95
CA LEU A 21 -17.03 -42.07 7.62
C LEU A 21 -16.42 -40.87 6.88
N LYS A 22 -16.35 -40.94 5.54
CA LYS A 22 -15.82 -39.85 4.71
C LYS A 22 -16.63 -38.57 4.89
N LEU A 23 -17.96 -38.68 4.83
CA LEU A 23 -18.86 -37.54 4.99
C LEU A 23 -18.79 -36.95 6.41
N GLN A 24 -18.73 -37.79 7.44
CA GLN A 24 -18.59 -37.33 8.83
C GLN A 24 -17.30 -36.52 9.02
N ILE A 25 -16.17 -37.02 8.50
CA ILE A 25 -14.87 -36.35 8.61
C ILE A 25 -14.90 -35.00 7.90
N VAL A 26 -15.47 -34.95 6.69
CA VAL A 26 -15.62 -33.70 5.93
C VAL A 26 -16.45 -32.68 6.73
N GLN A 27 -17.60 -33.08 7.27
CA GLN A 27 -18.45 -32.22 8.10
C GLN A 27 -17.75 -31.71 9.37
N GLU A 28 -16.95 -32.53 10.03
CA GLU A 28 -16.19 -32.13 11.22
C GLU A 28 -15.10 -31.10 10.91
N ILE A 29 -14.41 -31.26 9.77
CA ILE A 29 -13.36 -30.34 9.32
C ILE A 29 -13.96 -29.01 8.86
N GLU A 30 -15.05 -29.05 8.10
CA GLU A 30 -15.74 -27.84 7.62
C GLU A 30 -16.39 -27.05 8.76
N ALA A 31 -16.87 -27.75 9.80
CA ALA A 31 -17.33 -27.10 11.02
C ALA A 31 -16.19 -26.53 11.88
N GLY A 32 -14.92 -26.72 11.48
CA GLY A 32 -13.74 -26.24 12.20
C GLY A 32 -13.50 -26.94 13.54
N ARG A 33 -14.10 -28.12 13.78
CA ARG A 33 -13.98 -28.85 15.06
C ARG A 33 -12.69 -29.64 15.17
N LEU A 34 -12.11 -30.05 14.05
CA LEU A 34 -10.87 -30.81 13.98
C LEU A 34 -10.02 -30.33 12.81
N GLU A 35 -8.71 -30.26 13.04
CA GLU A 35 -7.75 -30.10 11.94
C GLU A 35 -7.54 -31.44 11.21
N ILE A 36 -7.12 -31.40 9.94
CA ILE A 36 -6.88 -32.59 9.12
C ILE A 36 -5.89 -33.56 9.80
N LYS A 37 -4.84 -33.03 10.44
CA LYS A 37 -3.85 -33.84 11.20
C LYS A 37 -4.44 -34.52 12.43
N GLU A 38 -5.46 -33.92 13.03
CA GLU A 38 -6.14 -34.51 14.18
C GLU A 38 -7.11 -35.59 13.72
N CYS A 39 -7.83 -35.37 12.62
CA CYS A 39 -8.68 -36.39 12.00
C CYS A 39 -7.90 -37.65 11.62
N THR A 40 -6.68 -37.52 11.08
CA THR A 40 -5.87 -38.69 10.72
C THR A 40 -5.49 -39.53 11.94
N LYS A 41 -5.16 -38.87 13.07
CA LYS A 41 -4.87 -39.55 14.34
C LYS A 41 -6.12 -40.17 14.96
N LYS A 42 -7.23 -39.41 15.03
CA LYS A 42 -8.48 -39.82 15.68
C LYS A 42 -9.17 -40.98 14.97
N TYR A 43 -9.26 -40.92 13.63
CA TYR A 43 -9.95 -41.92 12.82
C TYR A 43 -9.00 -42.98 12.22
N GLY A 44 -7.69 -42.91 12.53
CA GLY A 44 -6.70 -43.86 12.04
C GLY A 44 -6.58 -43.88 10.52
N ILE A 45 -6.56 -42.69 9.92
CA ILE A 45 -6.44 -42.49 8.47
C ILE A 45 -4.96 -42.45 8.13
N GLN A 46 -4.57 -43.21 7.10
CA GLN A 46 -3.16 -43.45 6.78
C GLN A 46 -2.40 -42.22 6.25
N SER A 47 -3.11 -41.26 5.64
CA SER A 47 -2.49 -40.09 5.05
C SER A 47 -3.39 -38.87 5.14
N HIS A 48 -2.75 -37.73 5.40
CA HIS A 48 -3.35 -36.41 5.27
C HIS A 48 -3.91 -36.17 3.85
N SER A 49 -3.22 -36.64 2.82
CA SER A 49 -3.66 -36.50 1.42
C SER A 49 -5.00 -37.20 1.13
N THR A 50 -5.28 -38.32 1.81
CA THR A 50 -6.56 -39.03 1.67
C THR A 50 -7.74 -38.17 2.13
N VAL A 51 -7.57 -37.46 3.24
CA VAL A 51 -8.58 -36.55 3.78
C VAL A 51 -8.78 -35.34 2.86
N LEU A 52 -7.68 -34.78 2.33
CA LEU A 52 -7.74 -33.70 1.32
C LEU A 52 -8.55 -34.10 0.08
N ILE A 53 -8.40 -35.34 -0.40
CA ILE A 53 -9.19 -35.84 -1.54
C ILE A 53 -10.69 -35.89 -1.19
N TRP A 54 -11.05 -36.29 0.03
CA TRP A 54 -12.46 -36.28 0.45
C TRP A 54 -13.01 -34.88 0.61
N LEU A 55 -12.21 -33.94 1.13
CA LEU A 55 -12.60 -32.53 1.22
C LEU A 55 -12.78 -31.89 -0.16
N ARG A 56 -11.96 -32.24 -1.15
CA ARG A 56 -12.13 -31.77 -2.53
C ARG A 56 -13.35 -32.38 -3.22
N LYS A 57 -13.69 -33.64 -2.90
CA LYS A 57 -14.78 -34.36 -3.56
C LYS A 57 -16.16 -34.12 -2.93
N TYR A 58 -16.20 -34.02 -1.61
CA TYR A 58 -17.44 -33.96 -0.83
C TYR A 58 -17.57 -32.68 -0.01
N GLY A 59 -16.53 -31.84 0.01
CA GLY A 59 -16.59 -30.56 0.72
C GLY A 59 -17.22 -29.46 -0.13
N ASN A 60 -17.69 -28.42 0.55
CA ASN A 60 -18.31 -27.23 0.03
C ASN A 60 -17.29 -26.06 -0.15
N PHE A 61 -16.05 -26.25 0.28
CA PHE A 61 -15.01 -25.23 0.15
C PHE A 61 -14.60 -25.01 -1.32
N ASP A 62 -14.47 -23.75 -1.74
CA ASP A 62 -14.01 -23.41 -3.08
C ASP A 62 -12.49 -23.63 -3.18
N TRP A 63 -12.11 -24.79 -3.73
CA TRP A 63 -10.71 -25.18 -3.91
C TRP A 63 -10.06 -24.52 -5.12
N ASP A 64 -10.83 -23.95 -6.05
CA ASP A 64 -10.32 -23.32 -7.26
C ASP A 64 -9.95 -21.85 -7.02
N ASN A 65 -10.65 -21.18 -6.11
CA ASN A 65 -10.39 -19.78 -5.76
C ASN A 65 -9.55 -19.62 -4.47
N GLN A 66 -8.53 -20.45 -4.31
CA GLN A 66 -7.59 -20.27 -3.20
C GLN A 66 -6.79 -18.98 -3.41
N ILE A 67 -6.74 -18.14 -2.36
CA ILE A 67 -5.88 -16.95 -2.35
C ILE A 67 -4.47 -17.44 -2.68
N PRO A 68 -3.89 -17.03 -3.82
CA PRO A 68 -2.54 -17.44 -4.17
C PRO A 68 -1.66 -16.99 -3.01
N HIS A 69 -0.96 -17.94 -2.39
CA HIS A 69 -0.02 -17.62 -1.33
C HIS A 69 0.90 -16.53 -1.88
N SER A 70 0.92 -15.36 -1.21
CA SER A 70 1.69 -14.20 -1.63
C SER A 70 3.16 -14.61 -1.72
N MET A 71 3.60 -15.05 -2.89
CA MET A 71 5.01 -15.32 -3.12
C MET A 71 5.75 -14.01 -2.99
N GLN A 72 6.89 -14.06 -2.30
CA GLN A 72 7.79 -12.91 -2.28
C GLN A 72 8.19 -12.59 -3.72
N LYS A 73 8.07 -11.31 -4.12
CA LYS A 73 8.40 -10.86 -5.46
C LYS A 73 9.83 -11.27 -5.81
N THR A 74 10.06 -11.72 -7.04
CA THR A 74 11.42 -12.01 -7.49
C THR A 74 12.25 -10.71 -7.51
N PRO A 75 13.57 -10.79 -7.29
CA PRO A 75 14.43 -9.60 -7.33
C PRO A 75 14.32 -8.85 -8.67
N GLU A 76 14.15 -9.56 -9.78
CA GLU A 76 13.96 -8.98 -11.12
C GLU A 76 12.68 -8.15 -11.21
N GLN A 77 11.55 -8.64 -10.69
CA GLN A 77 10.28 -7.90 -10.66
C GLN A 77 10.41 -6.63 -9.81
N ARG A 78 11.15 -6.70 -8.70
CA ARG A 78 11.42 -5.54 -7.84
C ARG A 78 12.26 -4.49 -8.55
N ILE A 79 13.28 -4.90 -9.30
CA ILE A 79 14.13 -4.00 -10.08
C ILE A 79 13.29 -3.28 -11.13
N MET A 80 12.46 -4.01 -11.89
CA MET A 80 11.60 -3.43 -12.91
C MET A 80 10.60 -2.42 -12.33
N GLU A 81 9.98 -2.71 -11.19
CA GLU A 81 9.09 -1.78 -10.48
C GLU A 81 9.85 -0.49 -10.07
N LEU A 82 11.03 -0.64 -9.49
CA LEU A 82 11.86 0.48 -9.03
C LEU A 82 12.33 1.35 -10.20
N GLU A 83 12.70 0.76 -11.33
CA GLU A 83 13.09 1.52 -12.53
C GLU A 83 11.94 2.39 -13.07
N VAL A 84 10.71 1.89 -13.01
CA VAL A 84 9.52 2.66 -13.40
C VAL A 84 9.27 3.80 -12.41
N GLU A 85 9.40 3.53 -11.12
CA GLU A 85 9.23 4.53 -10.06
C GLU A 85 10.26 5.66 -10.17
N VAL A 86 11.53 5.33 -10.38
CA VAL A 86 12.61 6.31 -10.58
C VAL A 86 12.31 7.20 -11.78
N LYS A 87 11.94 6.63 -12.94
CA LYS A 87 11.59 7.42 -14.13
C LYS A 87 10.40 8.36 -13.91
N LEU A 88 9.42 7.94 -13.11
CA LEU A 88 8.27 8.77 -12.78
C LEU A 88 8.68 9.93 -11.86
N LEU A 89 9.45 9.64 -10.81
CA LEU A 89 9.94 10.65 -9.87
C LEU A 89 10.85 11.68 -10.54
N GLU A 90 11.73 11.23 -11.45
CA GLU A 90 12.58 12.11 -12.25
C GLU A 90 11.75 13.10 -13.09
N LYS A 91 10.68 12.62 -13.73
CA LYS A 91 9.76 13.49 -14.50
C LYS A 91 9.07 14.52 -13.61
N GLN A 92 8.58 14.11 -12.45
CA GLN A 92 7.93 15.02 -11.51
C GLN A 92 8.90 16.09 -11.01
N LYS A 93 10.12 15.69 -10.64
CA LYS A 93 11.16 16.61 -10.19
C LYS A 93 11.51 17.65 -11.25
N ALA A 94 11.71 17.22 -12.50
CA ALA A 94 12.03 18.13 -13.60
C ALA A 94 10.92 19.17 -13.86
N LEU A 95 9.64 18.79 -13.70
CA LEU A 95 8.51 19.72 -13.82
C LEU A 95 8.50 20.76 -12.70
N LEU A 96 8.67 20.31 -11.45
CA LEU A 96 8.70 21.20 -10.29
C LEU A 96 9.87 22.18 -10.34
N GLU A 97 11.05 21.73 -10.75
CA GLU A 97 12.22 22.60 -10.92
C GLU A 97 11.98 23.68 -11.98
N ARG A 98 11.33 23.32 -13.09
CA ARG A 98 10.96 24.28 -14.14
C ARG A 98 9.94 25.30 -13.62
N GLU A 99 8.94 24.85 -12.86
CA GLU A 99 7.92 25.74 -12.30
C GLU A 99 8.51 26.72 -11.29
N ALA A 100 9.35 26.23 -10.37
CA ALA A 100 10.06 27.06 -9.40
C ALA A 100 10.91 28.13 -10.10
N TYR A 101 11.68 27.74 -11.13
CA TYR A 101 12.48 28.66 -11.93
C TYR A 101 11.65 29.78 -12.59
N ILE A 102 10.46 29.43 -13.10
CA ILE A 102 9.55 30.41 -13.70
C ILE A 102 8.99 31.34 -12.61
N ALA A 103 8.62 30.81 -11.45
CA ALA A 103 8.11 31.59 -10.33
C ALA A 103 9.15 32.61 -9.84
N ASP A 104 10.41 32.19 -9.65
CA ASP A 104 11.50 33.08 -9.21
C ASP A 104 11.73 34.23 -10.20
N LYS A 105 11.75 33.92 -11.50
CA LYS A 105 11.86 34.95 -12.55
C LYS A 105 10.69 35.92 -12.55
N LYS A 106 9.46 35.43 -12.35
CA LYS A 106 8.27 36.28 -12.26
C LYS A 106 8.39 37.24 -11.08
N VAL A 107 8.84 36.76 -9.92
CA VAL A 107 9.04 37.61 -8.73
C VAL A 107 10.07 38.71 -9.01
N ILE A 108 11.24 38.36 -9.57
CA ILE A 108 12.27 39.35 -9.92
C ILE A 108 11.74 40.39 -10.91
N PHE A 109 11.02 39.93 -11.94
CA PHE A 109 10.44 40.81 -12.95
C PHE A 109 9.38 41.75 -12.36
N PHE A 110 8.48 41.24 -11.52
CA PHE A 110 7.47 42.08 -10.86
C PHE A 110 8.10 43.10 -9.92
N ASP A 111 9.14 42.73 -9.18
CA ASP A 111 9.83 43.68 -8.30
C ASP A 111 10.47 44.83 -9.10
N MET A 112 11.10 44.50 -10.23
CA MET A 112 11.64 45.51 -11.15
C MET A 112 10.54 46.42 -11.71
N MET A 113 9.40 45.87 -12.14
CA MET A 113 8.27 46.67 -12.63
C MET A 113 7.68 47.58 -11.56
N ILE A 114 7.56 47.10 -10.31
CA ILE A 114 7.08 47.89 -9.18
C ILE A 114 8.02 49.07 -8.94
N ASN A 115 9.34 48.84 -8.90
CA ASN A 115 10.33 49.89 -8.71
C ASN A 115 10.24 50.98 -9.81
N ILE A 116 10.02 50.58 -11.07
CA ILE A 116 9.81 51.52 -12.18
C ILE A 116 8.50 52.30 -12.02
N ALA A 117 7.40 51.64 -11.67
CA ALA A 117 6.10 52.29 -11.48
C ALA A 117 6.11 53.32 -10.34
N GLU A 118 6.77 53.01 -9.23
CA GLU A 118 6.90 53.91 -8.08
C GLU A 118 7.83 55.09 -8.39
N SER A 119 8.97 54.84 -9.06
CA SER A 119 9.95 55.90 -9.35
C SER A 119 9.53 56.83 -10.49
N GLU A 120 9.17 56.29 -11.66
CA GLU A 120 8.91 57.07 -12.87
C GLU A 120 7.48 57.63 -12.92
N TYR A 121 6.49 56.86 -12.47
CA TYR A 121 5.07 57.19 -12.62
C TYR A 121 4.39 57.63 -11.30
N GLN A 122 5.10 57.57 -10.17
CA GLN A 122 4.57 57.86 -8.82
C GLN A 122 3.27 57.11 -8.50
N ILE A 123 3.12 55.90 -9.04
CA ILE A 123 1.99 55.01 -8.76
C ILE A 123 2.37 54.19 -7.53
N ASP A 124 1.67 54.38 -6.42
CA ASP A 124 1.92 53.66 -5.18
C ASP A 124 1.28 52.26 -5.25
N VAL A 125 2.07 51.25 -5.62
CA VAL A 125 1.61 49.88 -5.84
C VAL A 125 1.80 49.02 -4.59
N ARG A 126 2.87 49.25 -3.81
CA ARG A 126 3.09 48.54 -2.57
C ARG A 126 2.12 49.00 -1.49
N LYS A 127 1.62 48.05 -0.69
CA LYS A 127 0.81 48.38 0.46
C LYS A 127 1.70 48.99 1.54
N ASN A 128 1.55 50.28 1.82
CA ASN A 128 2.22 50.96 2.92
C ASN A 128 1.82 50.29 4.26
N SER A 129 2.74 49.55 4.88
CA SER A 129 2.51 48.81 6.12
C SER A 129 2.47 49.69 7.37
N ALA A 130 2.73 51.00 7.22
CA ALA A 130 2.40 51.97 8.24
C ALA A 130 0.96 52.43 8.03
N ALA A 131 0.05 51.94 8.88
CA ALA A 131 -1.12 52.74 9.23
C ALA A 131 -0.58 54.00 9.94
N VAL A 132 -0.26 55.03 9.17
CA VAL A 132 -0.10 56.38 9.70
C VAL A 132 -1.47 56.73 10.24
N GLN A 133 -1.64 56.52 11.55
CA GLN A 133 -2.74 57.12 12.28
C GLN A 133 -2.74 58.60 11.93
N SER A 134 -3.87 59.08 11.44
CA SER A 134 -4.13 60.45 11.06
C SER A 134 -3.79 61.40 12.20
N ILE A 135 -2.56 61.93 12.21
CA ILE A 135 -2.21 63.10 13.00
C ILE A 135 -2.27 64.31 12.07
N THR A 136 -3.44 64.95 12.12
CA THR A 136 -3.70 66.37 11.84
C THR A 136 -2.53 67.25 11.39
N SER A 137 -2.64 67.88 10.22
CA SER A 137 -2.67 69.35 10.13
C SER A 137 -3.05 69.80 8.72
N ALA A 138 -4.05 70.68 8.69
CA ALA A 138 -4.44 71.42 7.51
C ALA A 138 -3.31 72.38 7.11
N GLU A 139 -2.89 72.33 5.85
CA GLU A 139 -2.22 73.47 5.22
C GLU A 139 -2.79 73.67 3.81
N GLN A 140 -3.75 74.59 3.75
CA GLN A 140 -4.28 75.15 2.52
C GLN A 140 -3.16 75.94 1.83
N LYS A 141 -2.63 75.44 0.70
CA LYS A 141 -1.79 76.27 -0.17
C LYS A 141 -2.69 77.26 -0.93
N LYS A 142 -2.59 78.51 -0.49
CA LYS A 142 -3.20 79.71 -1.06
C LYS A 142 -2.67 79.96 -2.48
N LYS A 143 -3.60 80.18 -3.42
CA LYS A 143 -3.32 80.75 -4.76
C LYS A 143 -2.72 82.16 -4.61
N LEU A 144 -1.68 82.42 -5.36
CA LEU A 144 -1.30 83.73 -5.90
C LEU A 144 -0.99 83.53 -7.38
#